data_AF-A0A1A9A6I0-F1
#
_entry.id   AF-A0A1A9A6I0-F1
#
_cell.length_a   1.000
_cell.length_b   1.000
_cell.length_c   1.000
_cell.angle_alpha   90.00
_cell.angle_beta   90.00
_cell.angle_gamma   90.00
#
_symmetry.space_group_name_H-M   'P 1'
#
loop_
_entity.id
_entity.type
_entity.pdbx_description
1 polymer ?
#
loop_
_entity_poly.entity_id
_entity_poly.type
_entity_poly.pdbx_seq_one_letter_code
_entity_poly.pdbx_strand_id
1 'polypeptide(L)'
;MPESPTAGAPPVAGSDPAAPAGPRPPADLPGADLPGADLPGADLPGWGRPGVAGEGPTGVDRGTLRLALVVGGLVLAVLLGFGLGRVNPPPTTASGAVPGAAAHTHPPGTGAHSHDGATATQAGGADADGLSISAAGYALAPSTVEFTVGRAGALRFQIRDEQRRPVTRFAVVHDKPMHLIVVRRDLTGYQHLHPTMAADGTWSVPLTLPEAGVWRAYADFTAVAGDGRQTAVTLGVDLAAPGGYAPRPLPAPATSTTVDGFTVDYQGTPKAGETLPVRFSIRSGGVPAALETYLGAYGHLVALREGDLGYLHVHPGPQAEPGTVTFWVTAPGPGRYRMFLDFQVAGVVRTAAFTVTVA
;
A
#
# COMPACT_ATOMS: atom_id res chain seq x y z
N MET A 1 -32.01 -46.47 34.77
CA MET A 1 -32.16 -46.48 36.24
C MET A 1 -30.78 -46.60 36.85
N PRO A 2 -30.28 -45.63 37.63
CA PRO A 2 -30.77 -44.26 37.94
C PRO A 2 -29.85 -43.19 37.28
N GLU A 3 -30.24 -41.98 36.86
CA GLU A 3 -31.13 -40.89 37.33
C GLU A 3 -30.63 -40.05 38.53
N SER A 4 -30.36 -38.76 38.20
CA SER A 4 -30.57 -37.51 38.98
C SER A 4 -29.49 -37.00 39.96
N PRO A 5 -29.43 -35.68 40.28
CA PRO A 5 -30.30 -34.56 39.86
C PRO A 5 -29.61 -33.25 39.39
N THR A 6 -30.46 -32.46 38.73
CA THR A 6 -30.42 -31.05 38.35
C THR A 6 -30.52 -30.09 39.56
N ALA A 7 -29.88 -28.92 39.44
CA ALA A 7 -30.25 -27.66 40.12
C ALA A 7 -29.93 -26.52 39.12
N GLY A 8 -30.79 -25.57 38.76
CA GLY A 8 -31.95 -25.00 39.45
C GLY A 8 -31.62 -23.57 39.89
N ALA A 9 -31.55 -22.62 38.95
CA ALA A 9 -31.41 -21.19 39.23
C ALA A 9 -32.63 -20.41 38.67
N PRO A 10 -33.20 -19.45 39.42
CA PRO A 10 -34.48 -18.80 39.13
C PRO A 10 -34.41 -17.68 38.08
N PRO A 11 -35.56 -17.27 37.48
CA PRO A 11 -35.62 -16.27 36.42
C PRO A 11 -35.59 -14.85 36.99
N VAL A 12 -34.92 -13.93 36.30
CA VAL A 12 -34.99 -12.49 36.56
C VAL A 12 -35.85 -11.85 35.46
N ALA A 13 -37.00 -11.31 35.86
CA ALA A 13 -37.83 -10.38 35.10
C ALA A 13 -36.99 -9.13 34.72
N GLY A 14 -37.05 -8.58 33.51
CA GLY A 14 -38.26 -8.03 32.90
C GLY A 14 -38.33 -6.54 33.23
N SER A 15 -37.64 -5.70 32.44
CA SER A 15 -37.85 -4.25 32.42
C SER A 15 -37.28 -3.64 31.13
N ASP A 16 -38.14 -3.55 30.12
CA ASP A 16 -38.02 -2.59 29.01
C ASP A 16 -38.28 -1.18 29.55
N PRO A 17 -37.54 -0.17 29.07
CA PRO A 17 -38.23 1.03 28.63
C PRO A 17 -37.69 1.62 27.32
N ALA A 18 -38.66 1.86 26.43
CA ALA A 18 -38.80 3.02 25.54
C ALA A 18 -37.76 3.24 24.42
N ALA A 19 -38.23 2.97 23.20
CA ALA A 19 -37.68 3.51 21.97
C ALA A 19 -37.76 5.05 21.93
N PRO A 20 -36.71 5.76 21.46
CA PRO A 20 -36.82 7.19 21.16
C PRO A 20 -37.53 7.42 19.82
N ALA A 21 -38.48 8.36 19.86
CA ALA A 21 -39.32 8.80 18.75
C ALA A 21 -38.52 9.38 17.57
N GLY A 22 -39.02 9.12 16.35
CA GLY A 22 -38.55 9.72 15.11
C GLY A 22 -38.75 11.25 15.03
N PRO A 23 -38.20 11.88 13.98
CA PRO A 23 -37.92 13.32 13.96
C PRO A 23 -39.18 14.18 13.83
N ARG A 24 -39.24 15.27 14.62
CA ARG A 24 -40.23 16.35 14.48
C ARG A 24 -39.90 17.24 13.27
N PRO A 25 -40.91 17.77 12.56
CA PRO A 25 -40.71 18.76 11.50
C PRO A 25 -40.21 20.11 12.05
N PRO A 26 -39.53 20.94 11.24
CA PRO A 26 -38.99 22.22 11.68
C PRO A 26 -40.09 23.23 11.98
N ALA A 27 -39.90 23.98 13.07
CA ALA A 27 -40.75 25.09 13.48
C ALA A 27 -40.37 26.37 12.72
N ASP A 28 -41.39 27.13 12.31
CA ASP A 28 -41.29 28.48 11.75
C ASP A 28 -40.57 29.43 12.71
N LEU A 29 -39.57 30.17 12.21
CA LEU A 29 -38.96 31.30 12.92
C LEU A 29 -39.56 32.62 12.41
N PRO A 30 -39.92 33.56 13.30
CA PRO A 30 -40.46 34.86 12.93
C PRO A 30 -39.36 35.79 12.41
N GLY A 31 -39.74 36.64 11.45
CA GLY A 31 -38.90 37.66 10.85
C GLY A 31 -38.37 38.68 11.86
N ALA A 32 -37.09 39.02 11.71
CA ALA A 32 -36.46 40.12 12.41
C ALA A 32 -36.29 41.30 11.43
N ASP A 33 -37.09 42.33 11.65
CA ASP A 33 -36.87 43.69 11.12
C ASP A 33 -35.65 44.31 11.81
N LEU A 34 -34.73 44.89 11.01
CA LEU A 34 -33.81 45.93 11.47
C LEU A 34 -33.67 47.03 10.39
N PRO A 35 -33.41 48.29 10.81
CA PRO A 35 -33.92 49.48 10.15
C PRO A 35 -32.95 50.12 9.14
N GLY A 36 -33.50 51.10 8.42
CA GLY A 36 -32.96 51.70 7.21
C GLY A 36 -31.65 52.48 7.35
N ALA A 37 -30.94 52.54 6.23
CA ALA A 37 -29.94 53.54 5.93
C ALA A 37 -30.16 54.02 4.48
N ASP A 38 -30.34 55.34 4.36
CA ASP A 38 -30.64 56.09 3.14
C ASP A 38 -29.59 55.89 2.03
N LEU A 39 -30.05 55.77 0.78
CA LEU A 39 -29.24 55.99 -0.41
C LEU A 39 -29.90 57.07 -1.30
N PRO A 40 -29.11 58.01 -1.85
CA PRO A 40 -29.62 59.22 -2.49
C PRO A 40 -30.13 58.97 -3.92
N GLY A 41 -30.98 59.90 -4.36
CA GLY A 41 -31.86 59.81 -5.52
C GLY A 41 -31.19 59.63 -6.89
N ALA A 42 -31.91 58.91 -7.75
CA ALA A 42 -31.69 58.90 -9.18
C ALA A 42 -32.90 59.56 -9.85
N ASP A 43 -32.67 60.75 -10.41
CA ASP A 43 -33.59 61.48 -11.25
C ASP A 43 -33.84 60.72 -12.56
N LEU A 44 -35.12 60.53 -12.89
CA LEU A 44 -35.57 60.06 -14.19
C LEU A 44 -35.61 61.23 -15.19
N PRO A 45 -35.27 60.98 -16.47
CA PRO A 45 -35.99 61.67 -17.53
C PRO A 45 -36.46 60.76 -18.66
N GLY A 46 -37.73 60.95 -19.03
CA GLY A 46 -38.12 61.26 -20.42
C GLY A 46 -38.32 60.10 -21.40
N TRP A 47 -39.58 59.79 -21.66
CA TRP A 47 -40.00 58.98 -22.82
C TRP A 47 -39.80 59.74 -24.14
N GLY A 48 -39.04 59.13 -25.06
CA GLY A 48 -38.94 59.53 -26.48
C GLY A 48 -39.16 58.32 -27.39
N ARG A 49 -40.03 58.48 -28.40
CA ARG A 49 -40.50 57.46 -29.36
C ARG A 49 -39.44 57.07 -30.42
N PRO A 50 -39.65 55.95 -31.16
CA PRO A 50 -38.58 55.20 -31.83
C PRO A 50 -38.22 55.75 -33.21
N GLY A 51 -36.91 55.79 -33.50
CA GLY A 51 -36.36 56.01 -34.84
C GLY A 51 -35.69 54.75 -35.36
N VAL A 52 -36.17 54.25 -36.50
CA VAL A 52 -35.57 53.16 -37.28
C VAL A 52 -34.40 53.72 -38.08
N ALA A 53 -33.18 53.14 -37.93
CA ALA A 53 -32.15 53.15 -38.97
C ALA A 53 -30.97 52.21 -38.63
N GLY A 54 -30.67 51.29 -39.55
CA GLY A 54 -29.29 50.94 -39.93
C GLY A 54 -28.64 49.72 -39.28
N GLU A 55 -28.89 48.54 -39.84
CA GLU A 55 -27.97 47.39 -39.73
C GLU A 55 -26.67 47.71 -40.49
N GLY A 56 -25.57 47.90 -39.75
CA GLY A 56 -24.21 47.98 -40.28
C GLY A 56 -23.42 46.72 -39.89
N PRO A 57 -22.40 46.32 -40.67
CA PRO A 57 -21.73 45.03 -40.50
C PRO A 57 -21.01 44.97 -39.15
N THR A 58 -21.26 43.91 -38.39
CA THR A 58 -20.59 43.61 -37.12
C THR A 58 -19.08 43.47 -37.34
N GLY A 59 -18.33 44.53 -37.05
CA GLY A 59 -16.88 44.46 -36.96
C GLY A 59 -16.49 43.43 -35.91
N VAL A 60 -15.62 42.49 -36.26
CA VAL A 60 -15.13 41.46 -35.34
C VAL A 60 -14.55 42.15 -34.10
N ASP A 61 -15.12 41.85 -32.93
CA ASP A 61 -14.63 42.39 -31.68
C ASP A 61 -13.15 42.01 -31.49
N ARG A 62 -12.33 42.99 -31.11
CA ARG A 62 -10.89 42.80 -30.90
C ARG A 62 -10.63 41.80 -29.77
N GLY A 63 -11.58 41.63 -28.83
CA GLY A 63 -11.54 40.58 -27.82
C GLY A 63 -11.59 39.18 -28.43
N THR A 64 -12.58 38.94 -29.31
CA THR A 64 -12.74 37.67 -30.03
C THR A 64 -11.54 37.37 -30.94
N LEU A 65 -10.98 38.38 -31.60
CA LEU A 65 -9.79 38.21 -32.45
C LEU A 65 -8.55 37.83 -31.62
N ARG A 66 -8.34 38.46 -30.46
CA ARG A 66 -7.22 38.14 -29.55
C ARG A 66 -7.35 36.73 -28.99
N LEU A 67 -8.55 36.32 -28.58
CA LEU A 67 -8.79 34.97 -28.09
C LEU A 67 -8.54 33.92 -29.17
N ALA A 68 -9.03 34.15 -30.40
CA ALA A 68 -8.81 33.25 -31.52
C ALA A 68 -7.32 33.08 -31.85
N LEU A 69 -6.55 34.18 -31.81
CA LEU A 69 -5.10 34.14 -32.04
C LEU A 69 -4.35 33.38 -30.94
N VAL A 70 -4.72 33.57 -29.67
CA VAL A 70 -4.09 32.86 -28.54
C VAL A 70 -4.38 31.36 -28.60
N VAL A 71 -5.66 30.98 -28.83
CA VAL A 71 -6.05 29.58 -28.93
C VAL A 71 -5.40 28.93 -30.15
N GLY A 72 -5.39 29.61 -31.30
CA GLY A 72 -4.70 29.14 -32.51
C GLY A 72 -3.21 28.94 -32.31
N GLY A 73 -2.54 29.87 -31.62
CA GLY A 73 -1.11 29.74 -31.29
C GLY A 73 -0.82 28.57 -30.37
N LEU A 74 -1.67 28.32 -29.37
CA LEU A 74 -1.48 27.21 -28.43
C LEU A 74 -1.65 25.84 -29.11
N VAL A 75 -2.67 25.70 -29.97
CA VAL A 75 -2.89 24.48 -30.77
C VAL A 75 -1.70 24.22 -31.70
N LEU A 76 -1.19 25.26 -32.37
CA LEU A 76 -0.03 25.12 -33.25
C LEU A 76 1.23 24.69 -32.48
N ALA A 77 1.47 25.23 -31.28
CA ALA A 77 2.60 24.85 -30.45
C ALA A 77 2.55 23.38 -30.01
N VAL A 78 1.37 22.88 -29.62
CA VAL A 78 1.17 21.47 -29.26
C VAL A 78 1.41 20.55 -30.45
N LEU A 79 0.88 20.89 -31.63
CA LEU A 79 1.07 20.10 -32.85
C LEU A 79 2.53 20.07 -33.31
N LEU A 80 3.25 21.20 -33.23
CA LEU A 80 4.68 21.25 -33.54
C LEU A 80 5.53 20.45 -32.55
N GLY A 81 5.22 20.52 -31.25
CA GLY A 81 5.91 19.73 -30.22
C GLY A 81 5.70 18.22 -30.41
N PHE A 82 4.48 17.80 -30.73
CA PHE A 82 4.16 16.41 -31.03
C PHE A 82 4.83 15.91 -32.33
N GLY A 83 4.95 16.78 -33.34
CA GLY A 83 5.68 16.50 -34.57
C GLY A 83 7.17 16.25 -34.31
N LEU A 84 7.84 17.15 -33.57
CA LEU A 84 9.26 17.02 -33.22
C LEU A 84 9.56 15.76 -32.40
N GLY A 85 8.65 15.35 -31.52
CA GLY A 85 8.78 14.10 -30.76
C GLY A 85 8.78 12.83 -31.61
N ARG A 86 8.26 12.89 -32.85
CA ARG A 86 8.19 11.74 -33.78
C ARG A 86 9.39 11.63 -34.73
N VAL A 87 10.19 12.68 -34.88
CA VAL A 87 11.33 12.72 -35.83
C VAL A 87 12.64 12.24 -35.18
N ASN A 88 12.67 12.06 -33.85
CA ASN A 88 13.81 11.47 -33.15
C ASN A 88 13.62 9.95 -33.00
N PRO A 89 14.30 9.11 -33.79
CA PRO A 89 14.32 7.68 -33.50
C PRO A 89 15.04 7.41 -32.17
N PRO A 90 14.60 6.43 -31.37
CA PRO A 90 15.33 6.02 -30.18
C PRO A 90 16.73 5.49 -30.56
N PRO A 91 17.76 5.70 -29.72
CA PRO A 91 19.10 5.25 -30.02
C PRO A 91 19.15 3.72 -30.10
N THR A 92 19.58 3.21 -31.25
CA THR A 92 19.89 1.79 -31.45
C THR A 92 21.22 1.47 -30.75
N THR A 93 21.16 0.70 -29.67
CA THR A 93 22.35 0.12 -29.04
C THR A 93 22.66 -1.23 -29.68
N ALA A 94 23.86 -1.35 -30.24
CA ALA A 94 24.37 -2.59 -30.80
C ALA A 94 24.60 -3.62 -29.67
N SER A 95 23.98 -4.79 -29.78
CA SER A 95 24.26 -5.93 -28.90
C SER A 95 25.59 -6.58 -29.30
N GLY A 96 26.63 -6.36 -28.48
CA GLY A 96 27.83 -7.18 -28.49
C GLY A 96 27.58 -8.49 -27.74
N ALA A 97 27.64 -9.61 -28.44
CA ALA A 97 27.59 -10.95 -27.85
C ALA A 97 28.93 -11.29 -27.18
N VAL A 98 28.89 -11.83 -25.96
CA VAL A 98 30.04 -12.47 -25.28
C VAL A 98 29.56 -13.82 -24.71
N PRO A 99 30.37 -14.90 -24.77
CA PRO A 99 29.86 -16.29 -24.69
C PRO A 99 29.60 -16.78 -23.26
N GLY A 100 28.69 -17.76 -23.16
CA GLY A 100 28.12 -18.27 -21.92
C GLY A 100 29.05 -19.07 -21.02
N ALA A 101 28.72 -19.01 -19.72
CA ALA A 101 29.24 -19.88 -18.67
C ALA A 101 28.25 -21.02 -18.36
N ALA A 102 28.81 -22.16 -18.00
CA ALA A 102 28.21 -23.49 -18.02
C ALA A 102 27.02 -23.70 -17.08
N ALA A 103 25.99 -24.38 -17.60
CA ALA A 103 24.88 -24.92 -16.85
C ALA A 103 25.30 -26.14 -16.01
N HIS A 104 24.88 -26.17 -14.75
CA HIS A 104 24.87 -27.37 -13.91
C HIS A 104 23.43 -27.76 -13.67
N THR A 105 23.11 -29.02 -13.97
CA THR A 105 21.78 -29.62 -13.88
C THR A 105 21.51 -30.14 -12.47
N HIS A 106 20.40 -29.71 -11.87
CA HIS A 106 19.85 -30.34 -10.67
C HIS A 106 18.70 -31.32 -11.03
N PRO A 107 18.44 -32.35 -10.22
CA PRO A 107 17.36 -33.32 -10.45
C PRO A 107 15.96 -32.67 -10.32
N PRO A 108 14.90 -33.24 -10.94
CA PRO A 108 13.56 -32.67 -10.89
C PRO A 108 12.92 -32.88 -9.50
N GLY A 109 12.46 -31.82 -8.84
CA GLY A 109 11.54 -31.95 -7.69
C GLY A 109 11.64 -30.92 -6.56
N THR A 110 12.75 -30.19 -6.42
CA THR A 110 12.91 -29.14 -5.40
C THR A 110 13.86 -28.05 -5.90
N GLY A 111 13.34 -27.11 -6.68
CA GLY A 111 14.08 -25.89 -7.00
C GLY A 111 13.88 -24.84 -5.90
N ALA A 112 14.93 -24.08 -5.59
CA ALA A 112 14.73 -22.77 -4.99
C ALA A 112 13.82 -21.97 -5.93
N HIS A 113 12.65 -21.51 -5.46
CA HIS A 113 11.83 -20.61 -6.24
C HIS A 113 12.41 -19.21 -6.05
N SER A 114 13.03 -18.66 -7.10
CA SER A 114 13.38 -17.26 -7.17
C SER A 114 12.16 -16.47 -7.65
N HIS A 115 11.95 -15.27 -7.11
CA HIS A 115 11.08 -14.28 -7.74
C HIS A 115 11.77 -13.62 -8.94
N ASP A 116 12.46 -14.39 -9.78
CA ASP A 116 13.02 -13.89 -11.06
C ASP A 116 11.91 -13.69 -12.11
N GLY A 117 10.67 -13.45 -11.65
CA GLY A 117 9.48 -13.24 -12.44
C GLY A 117 9.21 -11.77 -12.74
N ALA A 118 10.26 -10.96 -12.93
CA ALA A 118 10.25 -9.75 -13.74
C ALA A 118 11.68 -9.17 -13.83
N THR A 119 12.42 -9.54 -14.87
CA THR A 119 13.13 -8.46 -15.59
C THR A 119 12.05 -7.57 -16.18
N ALA A 120 11.49 -6.70 -15.35
CA ALA A 120 11.00 -5.45 -15.86
C ALA A 120 12.26 -4.78 -16.42
N THR A 121 12.41 -4.79 -17.74
CA THR A 121 13.14 -3.73 -18.42
C THR A 121 12.37 -2.43 -18.17
N GLN A 122 12.40 -1.95 -16.92
CA GLN A 122 12.21 -0.55 -16.60
C GLN A 122 13.53 0.10 -17.00
N ALA A 123 13.56 0.62 -18.23
CA ALA A 123 14.48 1.70 -18.54
C ALA A 123 14.05 2.91 -17.70
N GLY A 124 14.47 2.95 -16.43
CA GLY A 124 14.21 4.03 -15.49
C GLY A 124 14.00 3.53 -14.06
N GLY A 125 15.04 3.66 -13.21
CA GLY A 125 14.96 3.62 -11.74
C GLY A 125 14.48 2.32 -11.09
N ALA A 126 15.16 1.85 -10.05
CA ALA A 126 14.55 0.90 -9.12
C ALA A 126 13.47 1.66 -8.33
N ASP A 127 12.24 1.73 -8.83
CA ASP A 127 11.13 2.30 -8.09
C ASP A 127 10.72 1.39 -6.93
N ALA A 128 10.16 1.96 -5.87
CA ALA A 128 9.74 1.19 -4.71
C ALA A 128 8.36 0.55 -4.92
N ASP A 129 8.21 -0.71 -4.49
CA ASP A 129 6.98 -1.48 -4.65
C ASP A 129 5.89 -1.10 -3.64
N GLY A 130 4.65 -1.54 -3.91
CA GLY A 130 3.55 -1.46 -2.95
C GLY A 130 3.03 -0.04 -2.68
N LEU A 131 3.41 0.95 -3.50
CA LEU A 131 2.94 2.33 -3.36
C LEU A 131 1.61 2.59 -4.06
N SER A 132 1.17 1.71 -4.95
CA SER A 132 -0.06 1.84 -5.73
C SER A 132 -1.08 0.76 -5.40
N ILE A 133 -2.37 1.11 -5.50
CA ILE A 133 -3.47 0.15 -5.38
C ILE A 133 -3.58 -0.80 -6.58
N SER A 134 -2.92 -0.45 -7.68
CA SER A 134 -2.88 -1.25 -8.91
C SER A 134 -1.50 -1.24 -9.54
N ALA A 135 -1.07 -2.40 -10.03
CA ALA A 135 0.19 -2.60 -10.74
C ALA A 135 0.11 -3.89 -11.57
N ALA A 136 0.88 -3.96 -12.66
CA ALA A 136 0.98 -5.16 -13.50
C ALA A 136 -0.37 -5.76 -13.99
N GLY A 137 -1.37 -4.90 -14.20
CA GLY A 137 -2.72 -5.32 -14.62
C GLY A 137 -3.62 -5.86 -13.50
N TYR A 138 -3.19 -5.74 -12.24
CA TYR A 138 -3.96 -6.14 -11.06
C TYR A 138 -4.33 -4.95 -10.19
N ALA A 139 -5.45 -5.05 -9.48
CA ALA A 139 -5.91 -4.05 -8.52
C ALA A 139 -6.37 -4.69 -7.20
N LEU A 140 -5.99 -4.07 -6.08
CA LEU A 140 -6.45 -4.42 -4.75
C LEU A 140 -7.79 -3.72 -4.47
N ALA A 141 -8.83 -4.50 -4.20
CA ALA A 141 -10.19 -4.01 -3.98
C ALA A 141 -10.67 -4.35 -2.56
N PRO A 142 -10.40 -3.51 -1.55
CA PRO A 142 -10.89 -3.73 -0.19
C PRO A 142 -12.39 -3.51 -0.08
N SER A 143 -13.06 -4.31 0.75
CA SER A 143 -14.48 -4.13 1.09
C SER A 143 -14.71 -3.00 2.09
N THR A 144 -13.74 -2.79 3.00
CA THR A 144 -13.67 -1.67 3.92
C THR A 144 -12.22 -1.27 4.13
N VAL A 145 -12.00 0.01 4.39
CA VAL A 145 -10.69 0.57 4.76
C VAL A 145 -10.71 1.19 6.15
N GLU A 146 -11.86 1.23 6.83
CA GLU A 146 -11.98 1.85 8.15
C GLU A 146 -12.08 0.79 9.25
N PHE A 147 -11.35 1.02 10.33
CA PHE A 147 -11.29 0.16 11.51
C PHE A 147 -11.48 0.97 12.78
N THR A 148 -12.20 0.41 13.75
CA THR A 148 -12.28 0.99 15.10
C THR A 148 -11.02 0.63 15.89
N VAL A 149 -10.36 1.64 16.45
CA VAL A 149 -9.13 1.48 17.25
C VAL A 149 -9.34 0.45 18.36
N GLY A 150 -8.40 -0.50 18.47
CA GLY A 150 -8.37 -1.53 19.50
C GLY A 150 -9.46 -2.60 19.39
N ARG A 151 -10.39 -2.51 18.42
CA ARG A 151 -11.41 -3.53 18.21
C ARG A 151 -11.01 -4.51 17.12
N ALA A 152 -11.23 -5.79 17.39
CA ALA A 152 -11.08 -6.83 16.38
C ALA A 152 -12.09 -6.62 15.25
N GLY A 153 -11.58 -6.63 14.02
CA GLY A 153 -12.36 -6.67 12.80
C GLY A 153 -11.79 -7.71 11.84
N ALA A 154 -12.21 -7.65 10.58
CA ALA A 154 -11.64 -8.44 9.51
C ALA A 154 -11.35 -7.54 8.32
N LEU A 155 -10.12 -7.58 7.81
CA LEU A 155 -9.84 -7.02 6.49
C LEU A 155 -10.32 -8.01 5.44
N ARG A 156 -11.18 -7.54 4.54
CA ARG A 156 -11.69 -8.31 3.40
C ARG A 156 -11.40 -7.56 2.12
N PHE A 157 -10.95 -8.28 1.10
CA PHE A 157 -10.59 -7.68 -0.18
C PHE A 157 -10.59 -8.72 -1.30
N GLN A 158 -10.53 -8.25 -2.54
CA GLN A 158 -10.26 -9.08 -3.71
C GLN A 158 -9.04 -8.53 -4.46
N ILE A 159 -8.33 -9.41 -5.14
CA ILE A 159 -7.43 -9.01 -6.23
C ILE A 159 -8.21 -9.11 -7.53
N ARG A 160 -8.21 -8.06 -8.34
CA ARG A 160 -8.94 -7.99 -9.60
C ARG A 160 -7.98 -7.85 -10.77
N ASP A 161 -8.31 -8.51 -11.89
CA ASP A 161 -7.60 -8.32 -13.15
C ASP A 161 -8.02 -7.03 -13.87
N GLU A 162 -7.41 -6.75 -15.03
CA GLU A 162 -7.72 -5.59 -15.89
C GLU A 162 -9.18 -5.55 -16.34
N GLN A 163 -9.85 -6.71 -16.40
CA GLN A 163 -11.27 -6.84 -16.73
C GLN A 163 -12.17 -6.75 -15.48
N ARG A 164 -11.60 -6.39 -14.33
CA ARG A 164 -12.25 -6.27 -13.01
C ARG A 164 -12.82 -7.57 -12.44
N ARG A 165 -12.39 -8.72 -12.96
CA ARG A 165 -12.79 -10.05 -12.47
C ARG A 165 -11.91 -10.47 -11.28
N PRO A 166 -12.46 -11.18 -10.28
CA PRO A 166 -11.66 -11.71 -9.19
C PRO A 166 -10.61 -12.70 -9.69
N VAL A 167 -9.36 -12.51 -9.26
CA VAL A 167 -8.28 -13.47 -9.46
C VAL A 167 -8.38 -14.54 -8.37
N THR A 168 -8.31 -15.81 -8.78
CA THR A 168 -8.47 -16.98 -7.89
C THR A 168 -7.33 -17.99 -7.99
N ARG A 169 -6.29 -17.70 -8.79
CA ARG A 169 -5.14 -18.59 -8.97
C ARG A 169 -3.85 -17.87 -8.57
N PHE A 170 -3.22 -18.39 -7.54
CA PHE A 170 -2.02 -17.84 -6.93
C PHE A 170 -1.01 -18.96 -6.70
N ALA A 171 0.27 -18.67 -6.89
CA ALA A 171 1.35 -19.58 -6.51
C ALA A 171 1.54 -19.53 -4.98
N VAL A 172 1.99 -20.63 -4.41
CA VAL A 172 2.39 -20.69 -2.99
C VAL A 172 3.86 -20.31 -2.90
N VAL A 173 4.15 -19.25 -2.16
CA VAL A 173 5.48 -18.72 -1.87
C VAL A 173 5.60 -18.64 -0.36
N HIS A 174 6.69 -19.15 0.23
CA HIS A 174 6.82 -19.25 1.69
C HIS A 174 5.57 -19.89 2.36
N ASP A 175 5.16 -21.07 1.87
CA ASP A 175 3.99 -21.83 2.33
C ASP A 175 2.63 -21.11 2.29
N LYS A 176 2.55 -19.89 1.73
CA LYS A 176 1.33 -19.10 1.64
C LYS A 176 1.08 -18.60 0.22
N PRO A 177 -0.18 -18.50 -0.20
CA PRO A 177 -0.51 -17.88 -1.47
C PRO A 177 -0.47 -16.34 -1.41
N MET A 178 -0.42 -15.76 -0.21
CA MET A 178 -0.43 -14.31 0.00
C MET A 178 0.17 -13.94 1.35
N HIS A 179 1.06 -12.96 1.34
CA HIS A 179 1.50 -12.24 2.53
C HIS A 179 0.79 -10.89 2.58
N LEU A 180 0.25 -10.56 3.74
CA LEU A 180 -0.36 -9.27 4.00
C LEU A 180 0.42 -8.56 5.09
N ILE A 181 1.06 -7.45 4.73
CA ILE A 181 1.77 -6.60 5.69
C ILE A 181 0.90 -5.42 6.03
N VAL A 182 0.67 -5.15 7.31
CA VAL A 182 -0.05 -3.97 7.78
C VAL A 182 0.86 -3.15 8.67
N VAL A 183 1.13 -1.91 8.27
CA VAL A 183 2.08 -1.03 8.95
C VAL A 183 1.48 0.35 9.20
N ARG A 184 1.77 0.96 10.35
CA ARG A 184 1.37 2.36 10.61
C ARG A 184 2.21 3.31 9.75
N ARG A 185 1.67 4.47 9.36
CA ARG A 185 2.36 5.42 8.47
C ARG A 185 3.68 5.95 9.03
N ASP A 186 3.84 5.94 10.34
CA ASP A 186 5.08 6.29 11.06
C ASP A 186 5.99 5.08 11.38
N LEU A 187 5.70 3.90 10.81
CA LEU A 187 6.46 2.64 10.96
C LEU A 187 6.55 2.10 12.40
N THR A 188 5.70 2.57 13.31
CA THR A 188 5.75 2.13 14.72
C THR A 188 4.79 1.00 15.07
N GLY A 189 3.88 0.63 14.18
CA GLY A 189 3.05 -0.57 14.29
C GLY A 189 3.23 -1.44 13.05
N TYR A 190 3.39 -2.75 13.22
CA TYR A 190 3.65 -3.72 12.16
C TYR A 190 2.92 -5.03 12.45
N GLN A 191 2.32 -5.63 11.43
CA GLN A 191 1.71 -6.95 11.47
C GLN A 191 2.01 -7.68 10.16
N HIS A 192 2.43 -8.94 10.27
CA HIS A 192 2.61 -9.85 9.14
C HIS A 192 1.55 -10.94 9.21
N LEU A 193 0.61 -10.89 8.27
CA LEU A 193 -0.62 -11.67 8.30
C LEU A 193 -0.73 -12.54 7.05
N HIS A 194 -1.48 -13.64 7.16
CA HIS A 194 -1.71 -14.56 6.05
C HIS A 194 -3.22 -14.73 5.85
N PRO A 195 -3.83 -13.97 4.92
CA PRO A 195 -5.25 -14.09 4.65
C PRO A 195 -5.56 -15.45 4.00
N THR A 196 -6.81 -15.88 4.15
CA THR A 196 -7.35 -17.05 3.43
C THR A 196 -8.35 -16.59 2.38
N MET A 197 -8.38 -17.28 1.24
CA MET A 197 -9.27 -16.95 0.13
C MET A 197 -10.49 -17.89 0.11
N ALA A 198 -11.69 -17.32 -0.05
CA ALA A 198 -12.90 -18.07 -0.36
C ALA A 198 -12.99 -18.39 -1.87
N ALA A 199 -13.91 -19.27 -2.25
CA ALA A 199 -14.06 -19.74 -3.63
C ALA A 199 -14.41 -18.62 -4.64
N ASP A 200 -14.98 -17.52 -4.16
CA ASP A 200 -15.34 -16.33 -4.96
C ASP A 200 -14.16 -15.34 -5.16
N GLY A 201 -12.96 -15.69 -4.67
CA GLY A 201 -11.78 -14.83 -4.72
C GLY A 201 -11.68 -13.79 -3.61
N THR A 202 -12.60 -13.82 -2.63
CA THR A 202 -12.56 -12.92 -1.48
C THR A 202 -11.53 -13.41 -0.46
N TRP A 203 -10.51 -12.60 -0.21
CA TRP A 203 -9.53 -12.77 0.85
C TRP A 203 -10.07 -12.23 2.16
N SER A 204 -9.72 -12.87 3.28
CA SER A 204 -10.12 -12.40 4.62
C SER A 204 -9.06 -12.74 5.67
N VAL A 205 -8.83 -11.82 6.59
CA VAL A 205 -7.95 -12.01 7.74
C VAL A 205 -8.45 -11.21 8.95
N PRO A 206 -8.40 -11.76 10.17
CA PRO A 206 -8.62 -10.97 11.38
C PRO A 206 -7.61 -9.83 11.46
N LEU A 207 -8.08 -8.62 11.75
CA LEU A 207 -7.22 -7.45 11.87
C LEU A 207 -7.70 -6.59 13.05
N THR A 208 -6.76 -6.25 13.92
CA THR A 208 -6.95 -5.25 14.98
C THR A 208 -5.91 -4.17 14.78
N LEU A 209 -6.35 -2.91 14.68
CA LEU A 209 -5.45 -1.76 14.66
C LEU A 209 -5.42 -1.16 16.08
N PRO A 210 -4.35 -1.41 16.87
CA PRO A 210 -4.34 -1.07 18.30
C PRO A 210 -4.27 0.44 18.56
N GLU A 211 -3.80 1.21 17.59
CA GLU A 211 -3.60 2.65 17.71
C GLU A 211 -4.29 3.39 16.55
N ALA A 212 -4.74 4.60 16.85
CA ALA A 212 -5.26 5.52 15.84
C ALA A 212 -4.17 5.94 14.84
N GLY A 213 -4.60 6.31 13.64
CA GLY A 213 -3.73 6.81 12.57
C GLY A 213 -4.04 6.20 11.22
N VAL A 214 -3.22 6.56 10.24
CA VAL A 214 -3.22 5.94 8.92
C VAL A 214 -2.29 4.73 8.95
N TRP A 215 -2.78 3.62 8.45
CA TRP A 215 -2.05 2.39 8.26
C TRP A 215 -1.97 2.11 6.76
N ARG A 216 -0.95 1.39 6.31
CA ARG A 216 -0.87 0.86 4.95
C ARG A 216 -0.90 -0.66 5.02
N ALA A 217 -1.75 -1.26 4.21
CA ALA A 217 -1.75 -2.68 3.94
C ALA A 217 -1.07 -2.95 2.60
N TYR A 218 -0.20 -3.95 2.56
CA TYR A 218 0.42 -4.48 1.35
C TYR A 218 -0.08 -5.90 1.13
N ALA A 219 -0.60 -6.18 -0.07
CA ALA A 219 -0.83 -7.54 -0.52
C ALA A 219 0.32 -7.93 -1.44
N ASP A 220 1.16 -8.86 -1.00
CA ASP A 220 2.27 -9.45 -1.74
C ASP A 220 1.88 -10.87 -2.16
N PHE A 221 1.85 -11.10 -3.47
CA PHE A 221 1.37 -12.34 -4.06
C PHE A 221 1.99 -12.62 -5.42
N THR A 222 1.89 -13.88 -5.86
CA THR A 222 2.23 -14.28 -7.22
C THR A 222 0.99 -14.81 -7.94
N ALA A 223 0.45 -14.04 -8.88
CA ALA A 223 -0.71 -14.44 -9.67
C ALA A 223 -0.33 -15.42 -10.78
N VAL A 224 -1.22 -16.39 -11.07
CA VAL A 224 -1.00 -17.42 -12.09
C VAL A 224 -2.06 -17.31 -13.19
N ALA A 225 -1.63 -16.84 -14.37
CA ALA A 225 -2.49 -16.71 -15.54
C ALA A 225 -2.90 -18.09 -16.11
N GLY A 226 -3.94 -18.11 -16.96
CA GLY A 226 -4.51 -19.34 -17.52
C GLY A 226 -3.52 -20.20 -18.32
N ASP A 227 -2.51 -19.55 -18.91
CA ASP A 227 -1.39 -20.16 -19.63
C ASP A 227 -0.24 -20.64 -18.72
N GLY A 228 -0.37 -20.46 -17.40
CA GLY A 228 0.63 -20.84 -16.40
C GLY A 228 1.66 -19.75 -16.09
N ARG A 229 1.64 -18.61 -16.79
CA ARG A 229 2.56 -17.50 -16.53
C ARG A 229 2.34 -16.95 -15.13
N GLN A 230 3.44 -16.76 -14.40
CA GLN A 230 3.44 -16.21 -13.04
C GLN A 230 3.80 -14.71 -13.06
N THR A 231 3.23 -13.94 -12.15
CA THR A 231 3.56 -12.52 -11.98
C THR A 231 3.55 -12.18 -10.50
N ALA A 232 4.73 -11.85 -9.96
CA ALA A 232 4.87 -11.34 -8.60
C ALA A 232 4.41 -9.87 -8.57
N VAL A 233 3.57 -9.53 -7.60
CA VAL A 233 2.96 -8.20 -7.48
C VAL A 233 2.79 -7.84 -6.01
N THR A 234 3.20 -6.62 -5.68
CA THR A 234 2.91 -6.00 -4.38
C THR A 234 2.00 -4.80 -4.58
N LEU A 235 0.78 -4.86 -4.04
CA LEU A 235 -0.21 -3.78 -4.10
C LEU A 235 -0.42 -3.17 -2.73
N GLY A 236 -0.62 -1.85 -2.67
CA GLY A 236 -0.81 -1.10 -1.43
C GLY A 236 -2.15 -0.39 -1.34
N VAL A 237 -2.73 -0.36 -0.15
CA VAL A 237 -3.88 0.49 0.17
C VAL A 237 -3.77 1.05 1.58
N ASP A 238 -4.24 2.28 1.78
CA ASP A 238 -4.29 2.86 3.11
C ASP A 238 -5.56 2.40 3.85
N LEU A 239 -5.40 2.12 5.14
CA LEU A 239 -6.47 1.85 6.10
C LEU A 239 -6.51 2.99 7.12
N ALA A 240 -7.71 3.36 7.56
CA ALA A 240 -7.92 4.40 8.55
C ALA A 240 -8.36 3.79 9.88
N ALA A 241 -7.69 4.18 10.95
CA ALA A 241 -8.14 3.98 12.32
C ALA A 241 -8.39 5.36 12.95
N PRO A 242 -9.61 5.92 12.85
CA PRO A 242 -9.90 7.28 13.30
C PRO A 242 -9.59 7.48 14.79
N GLY A 243 -9.02 8.63 15.14
CA GLY A 243 -8.68 9.01 16.52
C GLY A 243 -7.48 9.95 16.58
N GLY A 244 -6.98 10.21 17.79
CA GLY A 244 -5.81 11.06 18.00
C GLY A 244 -4.53 10.44 17.39
N TYR A 245 -3.99 11.07 16.36
CA TYR A 245 -2.77 10.63 15.68
C TYR A 245 -1.64 11.63 15.87
N ALA A 246 -0.63 11.23 16.63
CA ALA A 246 0.65 11.93 16.75
C ALA A 246 1.75 11.01 16.20
N PRO A 247 2.29 11.28 14.99
CA PRO A 247 3.37 10.48 14.41
C PRO A 247 4.60 10.46 15.32
N ARG A 248 5.22 9.29 15.46
CA ARG A 248 6.47 9.12 16.21
C ARG A 248 7.68 9.10 15.28
N PRO A 249 8.81 9.74 15.64
CA PRO A 249 10.02 9.62 14.86
C PRO A 249 10.57 8.19 14.93
N LEU A 250 11.23 7.73 13.87
CA LEU A 250 11.92 6.44 13.90
C LEU A 250 13.07 6.46 14.92
N PRO A 251 13.32 5.34 15.62
CA PRO A 251 14.52 5.17 16.43
C PRO A 251 15.79 5.46 15.63
N ALA A 252 16.86 5.90 16.32
CA ALA A 252 18.17 6.08 15.70
C ALA A 252 18.63 4.76 15.03
N PRO A 253 19.39 4.84 13.92
CA PRO A 253 19.97 3.65 13.33
C PRO A 253 20.81 2.87 14.33
N ALA A 254 20.62 1.55 14.37
CA ALA A 254 21.32 0.66 15.28
C ALA A 254 21.45 -0.72 14.64
N THR A 255 22.59 -1.37 14.82
CA THR A 255 22.86 -2.73 14.30
C THR A 255 22.45 -3.85 15.25
N SER A 256 21.95 -3.50 16.45
CA SER A 256 21.54 -4.44 17.48
C SER A 256 20.23 -3.99 18.12
N THR A 257 19.38 -4.94 18.47
CA THR A 257 18.13 -4.72 19.22
C THR A 257 17.80 -5.93 20.08
N THR A 258 16.84 -5.77 20.98
CA THR A 258 16.37 -6.85 21.85
C THR A 258 14.86 -7.02 21.74
N VAL A 259 14.39 -8.26 21.67
CA VAL A 259 12.97 -8.61 21.67
C VAL A 259 12.76 -9.90 22.46
N ASP A 260 11.86 -9.89 23.44
CA ASP A 260 11.49 -11.05 24.25
C ASP A 260 12.67 -11.90 24.77
N GLY A 261 13.73 -11.24 25.25
CA GLY A 261 14.93 -11.90 25.78
C GLY A 261 15.93 -12.39 24.74
N PHE A 262 15.70 -12.12 23.45
CA PHE A 262 16.66 -12.35 22.38
C PHE A 262 17.40 -11.06 22.02
N THR A 263 18.72 -11.18 21.81
CA THR A 263 19.52 -10.15 21.14
C THR A 263 19.57 -10.49 19.66
N VAL A 264 19.22 -9.53 18.83
CA VAL A 264 19.28 -9.65 17.37
C VAL A 264 20.24 -8.60 16.85
N ASP A 265 21.31 -9.05 16.22
CA ASP A 265 22.28 -8.21 15.52
C ASP A 265 22.10 -8.36 14.01
N TYR A 266 22.39 -7.31 13.24
CA TYR A 266 22.57 -7.42 11.80
C TYR A 266 23.95 -6.94 11.34
N GLN A 267 24.42 -7.52 10.25
CA GLN A 267 25.64 -7.17 9.55
C GLN A 267 25.34 -6.98 8.06
N GLY A 268 25.94 -5.96 7.45
CA GLY A 268 25.71 -5.60 6.06
C GLY A 268 25.48 -4.09 5.92
N THR A 269 25.77 -3.58 4.73
CA THR A 269 25.62 -2.16 4.39
C THR A 269 24.80 -2.06 3.11
N PRO A 270 23.45 -2.07 3.20
CA PRO A 270 22.61 -1.94 2.02
C PRO A 270 22.93 -0.63 1.29
N LYS A 271 22.89 -0.67 -0.04
CA LYS A 271 23.16 0.47 -0.92
C LYS A 271 22.05 0.60 -1.95
N ALA A 272 21.74 1.84 -2.32
CA ALA A 272 20.74 2.11 -3.35
C ALA A 272 21.13 1.46 -4.69
N GLY A 273 20.21 0.74 -5.30
CA GLY A 273 20.37 0.10 -6.61
C GLY A 273 21.25 -1.15 -6.63
N GLU A 274 21.82 -1.57 -5.50
CA GLU A 274 22.63 -2.80 -5.39
C GLU A 274 21.89 -3.88 -4.58
N THR A 275 22.00 -5.13 -5.02
CA THR A 275 21.54 -6.29 -4.26
C THR A 275 22.66 -6.78 -3.34
N LEU A 276 22.55 -6.48 -2.04
CA LEU A 276 23.60 -6.79 -1.06
C LEU A 276 23.06 -7.67 0.09
N PRO A 277 23.90 -8.56 0.65
CA PRO A 277 23.50 -9.41 1.76
C PRO A 277 23.42 -8.62 3.07
N VAL A 278 22.37 -8.89 3.84
CA VAL A 278 22.18 -8.48 5.23
C VAL A 278 22.01 -9.74 6.08
N ARG A 279 22.97 -10.01 6.95
CA ARG A 279 22.97 -11.17 7.83
C ARG A 279 22.47 -10.80 9.22
N PHE A 280 21.50 -11.53 9.73
CA PHE A 280 21.02 -11.44 11.10
C PHE A 280 21.58 -12.57 11.96
N SER A 281 21.92 -12.26 13.21
CA SER A 281 22.31 -13.21 14.25
C SER A 281 21.39 -13.07 15.46
N ILE A 282 20.72 -14.15 15.84
CA ILE A 282 19.74 -14.21 16.92
C ILE A 282 20.35 -15.05 18.04
N ARG A 283 20.45 -14.46 19.23
CA ARG A 283 21.03 -15.11 20.43
C ARG A 283 20.11 -14.98 21.63
N SER A 284 20.13 -15.97 22.51
CA SER A 284 19.54 -15.92 23.84
C SER A 284 20.63 -16.21 24.87
N GLY A 285 20.83 -15.31 25.83
CA GLY A 285 21.90 -15.46 26.83
C GLY A 285 23.31 -15.59 26.23
N GLY A 286 23.56 -14.97 25.07
CA GLY A 286 24.85 -15.04 24.35
C GLY A 286 25.07 -16.29 23.48
N VAL A 287 24.15 -17.26 23.51
CA VAL A 287 24.21 -18.49 22.71
C VAL A 287 23.30 -18.37 21.47
N PRO A 288 23.68 -18.92 20.30
CA PRO A 288 22.80 -18.92 19.12
C PRO A 288 21.43 -19.54 19.42
N ALA A 289 20.37 -18.86 18.99
CA ALA A 289 19.01 -19.36 19.16
C ALA A 289 18.74 -20.57 18.24
N ALA A 290 18.00 -21.55 18.73
CA ALA A 290 17.47 -22.65 17.92
C ALA A 290 16.27 -22.15 17.11
N LEU A 291 16.55 -21.58 15.94
CA LEU A 291 15.51 -21.08 15.03
C LEU A 291 14.71 -22.24 14.46
N GLU A 292 13.40 -22.05 14.36
CA GLU A 292 12.48 -22.94 13.68
C GLU A 292 12.13 -22.35 12.32
N THR A 293 11.85 -23.22 11.34
CA THR A 293 11.26 -22.76 10.09
C THR A 293 9.81 -22.35 10.34
N TYR A 294 9.51 -21.09 10.05
CA TYR A 294 8.17 -20.54 9.97
C TYR A 294 7.91 -20.26 8.49
N LEU A 295 6.78 -20.70 7.93
CA LEU A 295 6.45 -20.43 6.51
C LEU A 295 7.57 -20.84 5.53
N GLY A 296 8.19 -22.00 5.77
CA GLY A 296 9.26 -22.54 4.93
C GLY A 296 10.62 -21.85 5.04
N ALA A 297 10.81 -20.86 5.93
CA ALA A 297 12.08 -20.16 6.12
C ALA A 297 12.43 -19.92 7.59
N TYR A 298 13.72 -19.73 7.89
CA TYR A 298 14.18 -19.41 9.25
C TYR A 298 13.93 -17.96 9.68
N GLY A 299 13.49 -17.11 8.74
CA GLY A 299 13.04 -15.76 9.04
C GLY A 299 12.42 -15.08 7.83
N HIS A 300 11.63 -14.04 8.07
CA HIS A 300 11.03 -13.18 7.05
C HIS A 300 11.46 -11.75 7.33
N LEU A 301 11.84 -11.03 6.28
CA LEU A 301 12.26 -9.64 6.40
C LEU A 301 11.30 -8.77 5.59
N VAL A 302 10.80 -7.71 6.20
CA VAL A 302 10.15 -6.61 5.48
C VAL A 302 10.94 -5.35 5.75
N ALA A 303 11.31 -4.62 4.71
CA ALA A 303 11.95 -3.33 4.86
C ALA A 303 11.16 -2.26 4.11
N LEU A 304 10.93 -1.12 4.77
CA LEU A 304 10.06 -0.05 4.29
C LEU A 304 10.77 1.30 4.41
N ARG A 305 10.74 2.09 3.34
CA ARG A 305 11.34 3.44 3.33
C ARG A 305 10.54 4.42 4.19
N GLU A 306 11.22 5.20 5.02
CA GLU A 306 10.62 6.31 5.74
C GLU A 306 10.02 7.35 4.76
N GLY A 307 8.80 7.79 5.02
CA GLY A 307 8.09 8.77 4.19
C GLY A 307 7.05 8.14 3.26
N ASP A 308 7.50 7.49 2.19
CA ASP A 308 6.58 6.89 1.21
C ASP A 308 6.12 5.47 1.58
N LEU A 309 6.86 4.79 2.46
CA LEU A 309 6.72 3.37 2.76
C LEU A 309 6.94 2.47 1.54
N GLY A 310 7.89 2.84 0.68
CA GLY A 310 8.32 1.98 -0.42
C GLY A 310 8.78 0.62 0.08
N TYR A 311 8.18 -0.45 -0.45
CA TYR A 311 8.47 -1.83 -0.06
C TYR A 311 9.78 -2.31 -0.70
N LEU A 312 10.65 -2.95 0.08
CA LEU A 312 11.89 -3.55 -0.40
C LEU A 312 11.67 -5.00 -0.78
N HIS A 313 12.19 -5.35 -1.95
CA HIS A 313 12.34 -6.73 -2.34
C HIS A 313 13.45 -7.39 -1.52
N VAL A 314 13.14 -8.54 -0.92
CA VAL A 314 14.09 -9.33 -0.15
C VAL A 314 13.99 -10.80 -0.52
N HIS A 315 15.11 -11.51 -0.43
CA HIS A 315 15.12 -12.97 -0.55
C HIS A 315 15.79 -13.59 0.66
N PRO A 316 15.15 -14.54 1.36
CA PRO A 316 15.84 -15.30 2.39
C PRO A 316 16.83 -16.28 1.77
N GLY A 317 18.00 -16.37 2.38
CA GLY A 317 18.97 -17.45 2.14
C GLY A 317 18.70 -18.68 2.99
N PRO A 318 19.39 -19.79 2.68
CA PRO A 318 19.47 -20.90 3.61
C PRO A 318 20.14 -20.45 4.91
N GLN A 319 19.82 -21.14 6.01
CA GLN A 319 20.58 -20.97 7.24
C GLN A 319 21.96 -21.58 7.06
N ALA A 320 22.99 -20.72 7.07
CA ALA A 320 24.38 -21.17 6.99
C ALA A 320 24.90 -21.67 8.35
N GLU A 321 24.51 -21.01 9.44
CA GLU A 321 24.94 -21.32 10.80
C GLU A 321 23.76 -21.23 11.79
N PRO A 322 23.76 -22.00 12.89
CA PRO A 322 22.73 -21.91 13.92
C PRO A 322 22.49 -20.47 14.39
N GLY A 323 21.22 -20.10 14.56
CA GLY A 323 20.84 -18.76 15.01
C GLY A 323 21.07 -17.65 14.00
N THR A 324 21.38 -17.97 12.73
CA THR A 324 21.58 -16.95 11.69
C THR A 324 20.62 -17.10 10.52
N VAL A 325 20.31 -15.98 9.88
CA VAL A 325 19.56 -15.90 8.61
C VAL A 325 20.12 -14.74 7.79
N THR A 326 20.28 -14.93 6.48
CA THR A 326 20.79 -13.90 5.57
C THR A 326 19.72 -13.55 4.56
N PHE A 327 19.57 -12.27 4.25
CA PHE A 327 18.69 -11.77 3.20
C PHE A 327 19.49 -11.02 2.15
N TRP A 328 19.12 -11.16 0.88
CA TRP A 328 19.61 -10.28 -0.19
C TRP A 328 18.61 -9.16 -0.36
N VAL A 329 19.07 -7.92 -0.16
CA VAL A 329 18.21 -6.73 -0.12
C VAL A 329 18.59 -5.82 -1.26
N THR A 330 17.60 -5.36 -2.02
CA THR A 330 17.76 -4.34 -3.06
C THR A 330 17.01 -3.08 -2.62
N ALA A 331 17.74 -2.03 -2.24
CA ALA A 331 17.12 -0.77 -1.86
C ALA A 331 16.87 0.10 -3.12
N PRO A 332 15.64 0.59 -3.36
CA PRO A 332 15.30 1.35 -4.56
C PRO A 332 15.99 2.72 -4.64
N GLY A 333 16.34 3.29 -3.49
CA GLY A 333 17.01 4.59 -3.42
C GLY A 333 17.63 4.88 -2.05
N PRO A 334 18.35 5.98 -1.90
CA PRO A 334 18.88 6.42 -0.61
C PRO A 334 17.75 6.79 0.35
N GLY A 335 18.03 6.74 1.66
CA GLY A 335 17.09 7.16 2.69
C GLY A 335 17.15 6.31 3.96
N ARG A 336 16.25 6.59 4.90
CA ARG A 336 16.07 5.77 6.09
C ARG A 336 15.01 4.70 5.81
N TYR A 337 15.27 3.51 6.33
CA TYR A 337 14.39 2.35 6.20
C TYR A 337 14.13 1.76 7.58
N ARG A 338 12.93 1.22 7.79
CA ARG A 338 12.61 0.37 8.93
C ARG A 338 12.53 -1.07 8.45
N MET A 339 13.39 -1.91 9.01
CA MET A 339 13.38 -3.36 8.80
C MET A 339 12.60 -4.03 9.92
N PHE A 340 11.81 -5.03 9.59
CA PHE A 340 11.07 -5.91 10.50
C PHE A 340 11.47 -7.35 10.17
N LEU A 341 12.18 -8.00 11.09
CA LEU A 341 12.60 -9.39 10.99
C LEU A 341 11.67 -10.24 11.86
N ASP A 342 10.87 -11.09 11.21
CA ASP A 342 10.16 -12.16 11.90
C ASP A 342 11.03 -13.41 11.99
N PHE A 343 11.12 -14.00 13.19
CA PHE A 343 11.81 -15.27 13.43
C PHE A 343 11.03 -16.09 14.46
N GLN A 344 11.15 -17.41 14.40
CA GLN A 344 10.44 -18.32 15.30
C GLN A 344 11.40 -19.11 16.19
N VAL A 345 11.08 -19.16 17.48
CA VAL A 345 11.76 -20.00 18.49
C VAL A 345 10.71 -20.52 19.45
N ALA A 346 10.71 -21.84 19.69
CA ALA A 346 9.80 -22.53 20.59
C ALA A 346 8.31 -22.29 20.25
N GLY A 347 7.98 -22.37 18.96
CA GLY A 347 6.63 -22.17 18.44
C GLY A 347 6.16 -20.72 18.40
N VAL A 348 6.93 -19.75 18.92
CA VAL A 348 6.53 -18.35 19.01
C VAL A 348 7.27 -17.50 17.99
N VAL A 349 6.52 -16.81 17.12
CA VAL A 349 7.04 -15.82 16.17
C VAL A 349 7.28 -14.49 16.89
N ARG A 350 8.44 -13.88 16.63
CA ARG A 350 8.85 -12.60 17.20
C ARG A 350 9.32 -11.68 16.09
N THR A 351 9.08 -10.38 16.26
CA THR A 351 9.50 -9.35 15.30
C THR A 351 10.58 -8.47 15.93
N ALA A 352 11.80 -8.56 15.42
CA ALA A 352 12.85 -7.58 15.72
C ALA A 352 12.80 -6.44 14.69
N ALA A 353 13.03 -5.19 15.10
CA ALA A 353 12.94 -4.06 14.20
C ALA A 353 14.10 -3.08 14.29
N PHE A 354 14.62 -2.68 13.13
CA PHE A 354 15.84 -1.88 12.99
C PHE A 354 15.60 -0.66 12.11
N THR A 355 16.23 0.46 12.46
CA THR A 355 16.32 1.60 11.55
C THR A 355 17.68 1.52 10.85
N VAL A 356 17.68 1.65 9.53
CA VAL A 356 18.89 1.60 8.71
C VAL A 356 18.93 2.83 7.81
N THR A 357 20.13 3.36 7.58
CA THR A 357 20.35 4.39 6.56
C THR A 357 20.99 3.73 5.35
N VAL A 358 20.37 3.93 4.19
CA VAL A 358 20.91 3.56 2.88
C VAL A 358 21.48 4.82 2.25
N ALA A 359 22.74 4.75 1.85
CA ALA A 359 23.44 5.80 1.12
C ALA A 359 23.14 5.73 -0.38
#